data_AF-Q3BSQ2-F1
#
_entry.id   AF-Q3BSQ2-F1
#
_cell.length_a   1.000
_cell.length_b   1.000
_cell.length_c   1.000
_cell.angle_alpha   90.00
_cell.angle_beta   90.00
_cell.angle_gamma   90.00
#
_symmetry.space_group_name_H-M   'P 1'
#
loop_
_entity.id
_entity.type
_entity.pdbx_description
1 polymer ?
#
loop_
_entity_poly.entity_id
_entity_poly.type
_entity_poly.pdbx_seq_one_letter_code
_entity_poly.pdbx_strand_id
1 'polypeptide(L)'
;MRKDVMVGGEAMAFDLTHARHDPMHCLVPGLFRSLKRGERKKLKLDVTYHYAENEQARFVGFEPLGADDMRLLQGLVALGGPKGIILTPEPTADLPRQLRLFLEPKFDAVGQDALVVRESMTSLLCEIGLTDGGDISGRSRRACCAWQT
;
A
#
# COMPACT_ATOMS: atom_id res chain seq x y z
N MET A 1 17.20 -42.12 22.23
CA MET A 1 15.82 -41.72 21.89
C MET A 1 15.59 -40.27 22.32
N ARG A 2 15.87 -39.31 21.42
CA ARG A 2 15.32 -37.96 21.50
C ARG A 2 14.29 -37.91 20.36
N LYS A 3 13.03 -37.66 20.70
CA LYS A 3 11.97 -37.51 19.70
C LYS A 3 12.06 -36.09 19.16
N ASP A 4 12.35 -35.98 17.88
CA ASP A 4 12.17 -34.78 17.08
C ASP A 4 10.69 -34.37 17.13
N VAL A 5 10.42 -33.15 17.57
CA VAL A 5 9.13 -32.49 17.35
C VAL A 5 9.33 -31.59 16.14
N MET A 6 8.91 -32.09 14.99
CA MET A 6 8.71 -31.29 13.79
C MET A 6 7.56 -30.33 14.04
N VAL A 7 7.85 -29.04 14.23
CA VAL A 7 6.83 -28.01 14.12
C VAL A 7 6.70 -27.69 12.64
N GLY A 8 5.64 -28.25 12.06
CA GLY A 8 5.26 -28.05 10.68
C GLY A 8 5.10 -26.59 10.33
N GLY A 9 5.51 -26.28 9.09
CA GLY A 9 5.26 -25.00 8.47
C GLY A 9 3.78 -24.71 8.41
N GLU A 10 3.36 -23.71 9.15
CA GLU A 10 2.13 -23.00 8.90
C GLU A 10 2.52 -21.82 8.00
N ALA A 11 2.30 -21.96 6.70
CA ALA A 11 2.35 -20.85 5.77
C ALA A 11 1.18 -19.92 6.14
N MET A 12 1.44 -19.01 7.09
CA MET A 12 0.49 -18.01 7.54
C MET A 12 0.07 -17.15 6.34
N ALA A 13 -1.21 -17.30 5.98
CA ALA A 13 -1.90 -16.49 4.99
C ALA A 13 -1.77 -15.00 5.35
N PHE A 14 -1.04 -14.27 4.50
CA PHE A 14 -0.71 -12.84 4.50
C PHE A 14 -1.12 -12.00 5.74
N ASP A 15 -0.17 -11.73 6.66
CA ASP A 15 -0.25 -10.63 7.63
C ASP A 15 0.37 -9.35 7.04
N LEU A 16 -0.40 -8.64 6.22
CA LEU A 16 -0.01 -7.34 5.68
C LEU A 16 -0.30 -6.24 6.71
N THR A 17 0.71 -5.87 7.49
CA THR A 17 0.65 -4.75 8.45
C THR A 17 0.94 -3.39 7.81
N HIS A 18 1.44 -3.38 6.56
CA HIS A 18 1.92 -2.17 5.87
C HIS A 18 1.57 -2.17 4.38
N ALA A 19 1.32 -0.98 3.83
CA ALA A 19 1.19 -0.77 2.39
C ALA A 19 2.30 0.19 1.91
N ARG A 20 2.93 -0.14 0.79
CA ARG A 20 3.91 0.73 0.11
C ARG A 20 3.24 1.36 -1.10
N HIS A 21 3.48 2.64 -1.31
CA HIS A 21 3.04 3.34 -2.51
C HIS A 21 4.21 4.14 -3.10
N ASP A 22 4.43 3.95 -4.40
CA ASP A 22 5.35 4.75 -5.23
C ASP A 22 4.63 5.92 -5.91
N PRO A 23 5.09 7.18 -5.82
CA PRO A 23 4.44 8.37 -6.40
C PRO A 23 4.01 8.22 -7.87
N MET A 24 4.66 7.34 -8.64
CA MET A 24 4.28 7.02 -10.03
C MET A 24 2.82 6.57 -10.18
N HIS A 25 2.18 5.99 -9.15
CA HIS A 25 0.76 5.63 -9.22
C HIS A 25 -0.15 6.85 -9.42
N CYS A 26 0.29 8.05 -9.02
CA CYS A 26 -0.43 9.30 -9.22
C CYS A 26 -0.15 9.95 -10.58
N LEU A 27 0.95 9.56 -11.24
CA LEU A 27 1.43 10.20 -12.47
C LEU A 27 0.98 9.49 -13.74
N VAL A 28 0.55 8.22 -13.64
CA VAL A 28 0.27 7.36 -14.79
C VAL A 28 -1.15 7.59 -15.32
N PRO A 29 -1.31 8.17 -16.52
CA PRO A 29 -2.64 8.38 -17.11
C PRO A 29 -3.31 7.03 -17.40
N GLY A 30 -4.59 6.92 -17.07
CA GLY A 30 -5.38 5.71 -17.34
C GLY A 30 -5.10 4.52 -16.43
N LEU A 31 -4.24 4.67 -15.41
CA LEU A 31 -4.04 3.64 -14.38
C LEU A 31 -5.37 3.35 -13.66
N PHE A 32 -6.01 4.41 -13.17
CA PHE A 32 -7.38 4.38 -12.67
C PHE A 32 -8.33 4.81 -13.78
N ARG A 33 -9.35 4.00 -14.05
CA ARG A 33 -10.31 4.27 -15.13
C ARG A 33 -11.75 4.06 -14.69
N SER A 34 -12.66 4.72 -15.40
CA SER A 34 -14.09 4.46 -15.23
C SER A 34 -14.43 3.06 -15.75
N LEU A 35 -14.90 2.18 -14.86
CA LEU A 35 -15.28 0.82 -15.19
C LEU A 35 -16.80 0.69 -15.27
N LYS A 36 -17.30 0.07 -16.34
CA LYS A 36 -18.71 -0.33 -16.44
C LYS A 36 -18.97 -1.56 -15.59
N ARG A 37 -20.24 -1.78 -15.25
CA ARG A 37 -20.67 -2.96 -14.49
C ARG A 37 -20.16 -4.26 -15.14
N GLY A 38 -19.38 -5.02 -14.38
CA GLY A 38 -18.85 -6.32 -14.80
C GLY A 38 -17.51 -6.27 -15.55
N GLU A 39 -16.96 -5.10 -15.88
CA GLU A 39 -15.65 -4.98 -16.55
C GLU A 39 -14.50 -5.41 -15.65
N ARG A 40 -14.56 -5.10 -14.35
CA ARG A 40 -13.52 -5.49 -13.38
C ARG A 40 -13.22 -7.00 -13.39
N LYS A 41 -14.26 -7.83 -13.54
CA LYS A 41 -14.14 -9.30 -13.56
C LYS A 41 -13.65 -9.88 -14.90
N LYS A 42 -13.68 -9.08 -15.97
CA LYS A 42 -13.43 -9.54 -17.35
C LYS A 42 -12.11 -9.04 -17.91
N LEU A 43 -11.69 -7.86 -17.50
CA LEU A 43 -10.50 -7.19 -18.02
C LEU A 43 -9.32 -7.40 -17.08
N LYS A 44 -8.11 -7.31 -17.63
CA LYS A 44 -6.87 -7.27 -16.87
C LYS A 44 -6.34 -5.82 -16.84
N LEU A 45 -5.53 -5.51 -15.84
CA LEU A 45 -4.72 -4.30 -15.83
C LEU A 45 -3.45 -4.59 -16.62
N ASP A 46 -3.21 -3.80 -17.66
CA ASP A 46 -1.95 -3.74 -18.38
C ASP A 46 -1.82 -2.32 -18.94
N VAL A 47 -1.12 -1.46 -18.21
CA VAL A 47 -0.93 -0.04 -18.56
C VAL A 47 0.56 0.22 -18.62
N THR A 48 1.03 0.67 -19.79
CA THR A 48 2.41 1.11 -19.98
C THR A 48 2.41 2.62 -20.17
N TYR A 49 3.19 3.32 -19.36
CA TYR A 49 3.36 4.76 -19.43
C TYR A 49 4.81 5.09 -19.75
N HIS A 50 5.01 5.72 -20.90
CA HIS A 50 6.31 6.22 -21.35
C HIS A 50 6.47 7.67 -20.90
N TYR A 51 7.44 7.94 -20.04
CA TYR A 51 7.65 9.28 -19.48
C TYR A 51 8.96 9.95 -19.94
N ALA A 52 9.87 9.20 -20.56
CA ALA A 52 11.04 9.74 -21.25
C ALA A 52 11.43 8.85 -22.46
N GLU A 53 12.43 9.27 -23.24
CA GLU A 53 12.78 8.69 -24.55
C GLU A 53 13.15 7.19 -24.51
N ASN A 54 13.47 6.62 -23.34
CA ASN A 54 13.62 5.17 -23.16
C ASN A 54 13.14 4.70 -21.78
N GLU A 55 12.28 5.47 -21.12
CA GLU A 55 11.84 5.19 -19.76
C GLU A 55 10.33 4.95 -19.73
N GLN A 56 9.94 3.84 -19.12
CA GLN A 56 8.55 3.44 -19.01
C GLN A 56 8.26 2.80 -17.65
N ALA A 57 7.04 3.02 -17.17
CA ALA A 57 6.48 2.29 -16.04
C ALA A 57 5.36 1.39 -16.57
N ARG A 58 5.35 0.12 -16.16
CA ARG A 58 4.31 -0.84 -16.54
C ARG A 58 3.59 -1.38 -15.32
N PHE A 59 2.27 -1.26 -15.34
CA PHE A 59 1.37 -1.73 -14.30
C PHE A 59 0.58 -2.91 -14.82
N VAL A 60 0.80 -4.08 -14.23
CA VAL A 60 0.13 -5.33 -14.62
C VAL A 60 -0.61 -5.90 -13.43
N GLY A 61 -1.85 -6.33 -13.64
CA GLY A 61 -2.70 -6.88 -12.59
C GLY A 61 -3.85 -7.70 -13.15
N PHE A 62 -4.46 -8.52 -12.29
CA PHE A 62 -5.55 -9.41 -12.68
C PHE A 62 -6.87 -8.69 -12.94
N GLU A 63 -7.04 -7.50 -12.36
CA GLU A 63 -8.23 -6.66 -12.50
C GLU A 63 -7.81 -5.19 -12.72
N PRO A 64 -8.55 -4.40 -13.51
CA PRO A 64 -8.29 -2.98 -13.66
C PRO A 64 -8.63 -2.19 -12.39
N LEU A 65 -7.93 -1.07 -12.19
CA LEU A 65 -8.19 -0.15 -11.09
C LEU A 65 -9.30 0.85 -11.46
N GLY A 66 -10.30 0.94 -10.59
CA GLY A 66 -11.48 1.76 -10.75
C GLY A 66 -11.47 3.02 -9.87
N ALA A 67 -12.62 3.69 -9.83
CA ALA A 67 -12.83 4.87 -9.00
C ALA A 67 -12.69 4.57 -7.49
N ASP A 68 -13.09 3.38 -7.05
CA ASP A 68 -12.99 2.99 -5.63
C ASP A 68 -11.52 2.79 -5.21
N ASP A 69 -10.70 2.19 -6.07
CA ASP A 69 -9.27 2.01 -5.81
C ASP A 69 -8.55 3.38 -5.81
N MET A 70 -8.97 4.31 -6.67
CA MET A 70 -8.49 5.70 -6.66
C MET A 70 -8.87 6.43 -5.38
N ARG A 71 -10.10 6.27 -4.89
CA ARG A 71 -10.55 6.87 -3.62
C ARG A 71 -9.74 6.34 -2.44
N LEU A 72 -9.48 5.03 -2.41
CA LEU A 72 -8.62 4.43 -1.40
C LEU A 72 -7.23 5.07 -1.42
N LEU A 73 -6.64 5.21 -2.60
CA LEU A 73 -5.36 5.88 -2.76
C LEU A 73 -5.39 7.34 -2.27
N GLN A 74 -6.42 8.11 -2.64
CA GLN A 74 -6.59 9.49 -2.20
C GLN A 74 -6.69 9.60 -0.68
N GLY A 75 -7.45 8.72 -0.02
CA GLY A 75 -7.55 8.70 1.44
C GLY A 75 -6.22 8.38 2.11
N LEU A 76 -5.45 7.45 1.54
CA LEU A 76 -4.11 7.16 2.02
C LEU A 76 -3.21 8.41 1.94
N VAL A 77 -3.18 9.09 0.78
CA VAL A 77 -2.40 10.33 0.59
C VAL A 77 -2.86 11.41 1.56
N ALA A 78 -4.17 11.57 1.72
CA ALA A 78 -4.78 12.56 2.60
C ALA A 78 -4.36 12.34 4.05
N LEU A 79 -4.33 11.10 4.55
CA LEU A 79 -3.85 10.79 5.91
C LEU A 79 -2.35 11.06 6.08
N GLY A 80 -1.56 10.98 5.00
CA GLY A 80 -0.15 11.36 4.98
C GLY A 80 0.09 12.81 5.39
N GLY A 81 -0.79 13.74 5.00
CA GLY A 81 -0.62 15.16 5.33
C GLY A 81 -0.66 15.46 6.84
N PRO A 82 -1.81 15.31 7.52
CA PRO A 82 -1.98 15.72 8.91
C PRO A 82 -1.37 14.73 9.91
N LYS A 83 -1.17 13.47 9.53
CA LYS A 83 -0.74 12.39 10.45
C LYS A 83 0.54 11.68 10.02
N GLY A 84 1.17 12.13 8.93
CA GLY A 84 2.42 11.56 8.46
C GLY A 84 3.57 11.83 9.40
N ILE A 85 4.35 10.80 9.67
CA ILE A 85 5.59 10.86 10.44
C ILE A 85 6.74 10.60 9.47
N ILE A 86 7.74 11.48 9.46
CA ILE A 86 8.92 11.29 8.62
C ILE A 86 9.79 10.18 9.23
N LEU A 87 10.09 9.18 8.41
CA LEU A 87 10.99 8.08 8.67
C LEU A 87 12.29 8.32 7.89
N THR A 88 13.30 8.81 8.61
CA THR A 88 14.62 9.10 8.04
C THR A 88 15.35 7.83 7.56
N PRO A 89 16.40 7.96 6.72
CA PRO A 89 17.22 6.85 6.27
C PRO A 89 17.87 6.05 7.39
N GLU A 90 18.33 6.74 8.44
CA GLU A 90 19.02 6.17 9.59
C GLU A 90 18.25 6.48 10.88
N PRO A 91 17.16 5.76 11.15
CA PRO A 91 16.38 6.00 12.36
C PRO A 91 17.09 5.41 13.59
N THR A 92 17.01 6.11 14.72
CA THR A 92 17.68 5.72 15.97
C THR A 92 16.81 4.84 16.87
N ALA A 93 15.49 4.87 16.73
CA ALA A 93 14.55 4.07 17.53
C ALA A 93 14.21 2.73 16.87
N ASP A 94 13.92 1.71 17.68
CA ASP A 94 13.76 0.32 17.23
C ASP A 94 12.59 0.13 16.24
N LEU A 95 11.42 0.71 16.55
CA LEU A 95 10.24 0.60 15.69
C LEU A 95 10.48 1.25 14.31
N PRO A 96 10.90 2.53 14.21
CA PRO A 96 11.34 3.13 12.94
C PRO A 96 12.39 2.30 12.17
N ARG A 97 13.39 1.71 12.84
CA ARG A 97 14.36 0.81 12.18
C ARG A 97 13.69 -0.39 11.55
N GLN A 98 12.77 -1.04 12.27
CA GLN A 98 12.01 -2.17 11.74
C GLN A 98 11.13 -1.76 10.56
N LEU A 99 10.47 -0.59 10.63
CA LEU A 99 9.69 -0.04 9.53
C LEU A 99 10.54 0.23 8.29
N ARG A 100 11.76 0.75 8.49
CA ARG A 100 12.72 0.99 7.40
C ARG A 100 13.17 -0.32 6.76
N LEU A 101 13.38 -1.37 7.55
CA LEU A 101 13.66 -2.71 7.04
C LEU A 101 12.47 -3.26 6.24
N PHE A 102 11.24 -3.07 6.72
CA PHE A 102 10.01 -3.45 6.01
C PHE A 102 9.73 -2.62 4.76
N LEU A 103 10.42 -1.50 4.55
CA LEU A 103 10.39 -0.75 3.31
C LEU A 103 11.33 -1.31 2.25
N GLU A 104 12.32 -2.11 2.64
CA GLU A 104 13.36 -2.68 1.78
C GLU A 104 13.82 -1.71 0.69
N PRO A 105 14.28 -0.49 1.05
CA PRO A 105 14.62 0.54 0.08
C PRO A 105 15.77 0.06 -0.80
N LYS A 106 15.72 0.40 -2.10
CA LYS A 106 16.74 0.05 -3.09
C LYS A 106 17.22 1.29 -3.83
N PHE A 107 18.45 1.23 -4.35
CA PHE A 107 19.04 2.30 -5.14
C PHE A 107 19.00 3.64 -4.38
N ASP A 108 18.63 4.73 -5.06
CA ASP A 108 18.56 6.09 -4.50
C ASP A 108 17.59 6.19 -3.33
N ALA A 109 16.59 5.31 -3.29
CA ALA A 109 15.57 5.26 -2.25
C ALA A 109 16.14 4.89 -0.85
N VAL A 110 17.36 4.33 -0.79
CA VAL A 110 18.08 4.07 0.48
C VAL A 110 18.38 5.36 1.22
N GLY A 111 18.68 6.45 0.50
CA GLY A 111 19.01 7.75 1.08
C GLY A 111 17.82 8.69 1.25
N GLN A 112 16.63 8.31 0.79
CA GLN A 112 15.44 9.16 0.85
C GLN A 112 14.66 8.99 2.15
N ASP A 113 14.05 10.08 2.61
CA ASP A 113 13.04 10.05 3.65
C ASP A 113 11.82 9.23 3.18
N ALA A 114 11.18 8.57 4.13
CA ALA A 114 9.88 7.95 3.94
C ALA A 114 8.84 8.65 4.80
N LEU A 115 7.57 8.59 4.39
CA LEU A 115 6.46 9.02 5.25
C LEU A 115 5.80 7.78 5.83
N VAL A 116 5.42 7.81 7.10
CA VAL A 116 4.71 6.71 7.75
C VAL A 116 3.43 7.23 8.38
N VAL A 117 2.32 6.56 8.10
CA VAL A 117 1.02 6.84 8.71
C VAL A 117 0.56 5.60 9.44
N ARG A 118 0.25 5.72 10.73
CA ARG A 118 -0.35 4.63 11.52
C ARG A 118 -1.80 4.97 11.81
N GLU A 119 -2.71 4.24 11.17
CA GLU A 119 -4.14 4.48 11.31
C GLU A 119 -4.96 3.19 11.43
N SER A 120 -6.21 3.35 11.86
CA SER A 120 -7.19 2.25 11.84
C SER A 120 -7.85 2.15 10.47
N MET A 121 -8.22 0.93 10.07
CA MET A 121 -9.02 0.73 8.84
C MET A 121 -10.31 1.55 8.87
N THR A 122 -10.97 1.64 10.04
CA THR A 122 -12.19 2.45 10.20
C THR A 122 -11.93 3.92 9.92
N SER A 123 -10.83 4.50 10.44
CA SER A 123 -10.49 5.90 10.14
C SER A 123 -10.22 6.12 8.65
N LEU A 124 -9.56 5.17 7.99
CA LEU A 124 -9.35 5.23 6.54
C LEU A 124 -10.68 5.17 5.77
N LEU A 125 -11.57 4.25 6.13
CA LEU A 125 -12.89 4.11 5.51
C LEU A 125 -13.76 5.36 5.73
N CYS A 126 -13.69 5.98 6.92
CA CYS A 126 -14.30 7.29 7.17
C CYS A 126 -13.75 8.37 6.25
N GLU A 127 -12.42 8.45 6.11
CA GLU A 127 -11.76 9.46 5.28
C GLU A 127 -12.21 9.37 3.81
N ILE A 128 -12.44 8.16 3.31
CA ILE A 128 -12.88 7.94 1.91
C ILE A 128 -14.40 7.86 1.74
N GLY A 129 -15.18 8.15 2.80
CA GLY A 129 -16.65 8.22 2.76
C GLY A 129 -17.35 6.86 2.61
N LEU A 130 -16.76 5.78 3.13
CA LEU A 130 -17.30 4.40 3.07
C LEU A 130 -17.88 3.92 4.41
N THR A 131 -18.45 4.79 5.22
CA THR A 131 -18.92 4.47 6.60
C THR A 131 -20.30 3.84 6.69
N ASP A 132 -21.09 3.88 5.60
CA ASP A 132 -22.51 3.57 5.67
C ASP A 132 -22.81 2.26 4.93
N GLY A 133 -22.48 1.12 5.57
CA GLY A 133 -22.74 -0.19 4.96
C GLY A 133 -22.26 -1.43 5.73
N GLY A 134 -22.80 -1.67 6.93
CA GLY A 134 -22.80 -3.00 7.58
C GLY A 134 -21.65 -3.30 8.54
N ASP A 135 -21.98 -4.01 9.62
CA ASP A 135 -21.12 -4.38 10.75
C ASP A 135 -19.69 -4.83 10.36
N ILE A 136 -18.72 -3.95 10.56
CA ILE A 136 -17.31 -4.33 10.71
C ILE A 136 -17.05 -4.72 12.17
N SER A 137 -17.56 -5.88 12.55
CA SER A 137 -17.32 -6.47 13.86
C SER A 137 -15.82 -6.67 14.14
N GLY A 138 -15.30 -5.89 15.09
CA GLY A 138 -14.28 -6.29 16.06
C GLY A 138 -12.98 -6.91 15.53
N ARG A 139 -12.07 -6.09 14.98
CA ARG A 139 -10.63 -6.19 15.29
C ARG A 139 -9.90 -4.94 14.85
N SER A 140 -9.34 -4.20 15.80
CA SER A 140 -8.39 -3.10 15.56
C SER A 140 -7.17 -3.63 14.80
N ARG A 141 -7.22 -3.63 13.47
CA ARG A 141 -6.05 -3.85 12.62
C ARG A 141 -5.43 -2.48 12.33
N ARG A 142 -4.21 -2.31 12.83
CA ARG A 142 -3.39 -1.12 12.59
C ARG A 142 -2.79 -1.29 11.20
N ALA A 143 -3.14 -0.40 10.27
CA ALA A 143 -2.47 -0.30 8.98
C ALA A 143 -1.41 0.77 9.09
N CYS A 144 -0.18 0.43 8.75
CA CYS A 144 0.95 1.34 8.76
C CYS A 144 1.39 1.56 7.31
N CYS A 145 0.95 2.66 6.71
CA CYS A 145 1.23 2.95 5.31
C CYS A 145 2.54 3.72 5.22
N ALA A 146 3.49 3.18 4.46
CA ALA A 146 4.80 3.75 4.30
C ALA A 146 4.97 4.25 2.86
N TRP A 147 5.29 5.52 2.72
CA TRP A 147 5.46 6.23 1.46
C TRP A 147 6.93 6.46 1.22
N GLN A 148 7.34 6.40 -0.04
CA GLN A 148 8.67 6.78 -0.46
C GLN A 148 8.54 7.99 -1.37
N THR A 149 9.21 9.09 -1.03
CA THR A 149 9.37 10.26 -1.92
C THR A 149 10.71 10.20 -2.63
#